data_AF-B7PD00-F1
#
_entry.id   AF-B7PD00-F1
#
_cell.length_a   1.000
_cell.length_b   1.000
_cell.length_c   1.000
_cell.angle_alpha   90.00
_cell.angle_beta   90.00
_cell.angle_gamma   90.00
#
_symmetry.space_group_name_H-M   'P 1'
#
loop_
_entity.id
_entity.type
_entity.pdbx_description
1 polymer ?
#
loop_
_entity_poly.entity_id
_entity_poly.type
_entity_poly.pdbx_seq_one_letter_code
_entity_poly.pdbx_strand_id
1 'polypeptide(L)'
;RYDIMNFQRSNETGYEFVLVGTWGDDGLRMISEPQWRDAQDGVPVSRCSTPCPKGHLQESTLNLCCWKCIECGDYQYVATPYRCLDCEEGMWPNANHDGCDSIPQKYLQWTETASIIVMVVCSFVMLSTGAVATIYIRYITTPLIKASSRELSFVVLLGILCATASTFAVLAKPTPIVCAIERFMPAFGVATIHAAIFTKTNRIARILAVKESKMFSRKRRFMSTTSQLVITGLLILGQAIVSGTMLAIEPPGAQDFFAAPNQVSLICNTSELANFLGLSYDFLLILLCTVWAVKTRNVPENFNEAKMIGFAMYATVVIWIAYLAVYCGSERNRELSLCLAMNVSSFMVLMFLFIPKIYIVLFHPEKNV
;
A
#
# COMPACT_ATOMS: atom_id res chain seq x y z
N ARG A 1 77.38 -13.32 13.75
CA ARG A 1 76.80 -14.37 12.88
C ARG A 1 76.51 -15.58 13.75
N TYR A 2 75.32 -16.16 13.65
CA TYR A 2 74.85 -17.30 14.44
C TYR A 2 74.39 -18.42 13.52
N ASP A 3 74.65 -19.64 13.92
CA ASP A 3 74.15 -20.84 13.26
C ASP A 3 72.86 -21.30 13.94
N ILE A 4 71.86 -21.67 13.14
CA ILE A 4 70.55 -22.15 13.59
C ILE A 4 70.53 -23.65 13.37
N MET A 5 70.48 -24.40 14.47
CA MET A 5 70.47 -25.86 14.47
C MET A 5 69.08 -26.36 14.83
N ASN A 6 68.64 -27.47 14.22
CA ASN A 6 67.42 -28.18 14.62
C ASN A 6 67.78 -29.60 15.08
N PHE A 7 67.20 -30.04 16.19
CA PHE A 7 67.42 -31.38 16.73
C PHE A 7 66.42 -32.36 16.10
N GLN A 8 66.91 -33.22 15.22
CA GLN A 8 66.10 -34.05 14.32
C GLN A 8 66.35 -35.53 14.58
N ARG A 9 65.37 -36.38 14.25
CA ARG A 9 65.53 -37.83 14.33
C ARG A 9 66.15 -38.35 13.04
N SER A 10 67.32 -38.95 13.15
CA SER A 10 68.05 -39.55 12.03
C SER A 10 67.84 -41.07 12.04
N ASN A 11 67.68 -41.68 10.86
CA ASN A 11 67.41 -43.13 10.74
C ASN A 11 68.60 -43.99 11.20
N GLU A 12 69.80 -43.43 11.25
CA GLU A 12 71.05 -44.17 11.49
C GLU A 12 71.58 -44.05 12.92
N THR A 13 71.44 -42.88 13.55
CA THR A 13 72.10 -42.53 14.84
C THR A 13 71.11 -42.16 15.94
N GLY A 14 69.80 -42.23 15.68
CA GLY A 14 68.77 -41.83 16.62
C GLY A 14 68.44 -40.35 16.49
N TYR A 15 69.16 -39.46 17.18
CA TYR A 15 68.91 -38.01 17.12
C TYR A 15 70.19 -37.19 16.94
N GLU A 16 70.15 -36.16 16.09
CA GLU A 16 71.29 -35.31 15.79
C GLU A 16 70.89 -33.84 15.59
N PHE A 17 71.84 -32.93 15.81
CA PHE A 17 71.68 -31.52 15.51
C PHE A 17 72.08 -31.25 14.06
N VAL A 18 71.12 -30.83 13.24
CA VAL A 18 71.31 -30.49 11.83
C VAL A 18 71.31 -28.97 11.67
N LEU A 19 72.29 -28.41 10.95
CA LEU A 19 72.30 -26.99 10.59
C LEU A 19 71.16 -26.69 9.61
N VAL A 20 70.23 -25.83 10.02
CA VAL A 20 69.03 -25.47 9.23
C VAL A 20 69.03 -24.02 8.78
N GLY A 21 69.88 -23.16 9.32
CA GLY A 21 69.96 -21.76 8.91
C GLY A 21 71.13 -21.00 9.53
N THR A 22 71.30 -19.76 9.10
CA THR A 22 72.31 -18.83 9.61
C THR A 22 71.68 -17.44 9.78
N TRP A 23 72.06 -16.71 10.82
CA TRP A 23 71.65 -15.33 11.07
C TRP A 23 72.87 -14.41 11.14
N GLY A 24 72.85 -13.30 10.41
CA GLY A 24 73.95 -12.34 10.39
C GLY A 24 73.48 -10.95 9.97
N ASP A 25 74.44 -10.11 9.59
CA ASP A 25 74.17 -8.72 9.16
C ASP A 25 73.28 -8.68 7.90
N ASP A 26 73.32 -9.74 7.09
CA ASP A 26 72.47 -9.94 5.90
C ASP A 26 71.05 -10.47 6.22
N GLY A 27 70.72 -10.61 7.51
CA GLY A 27 69.44 -11.13 8.00
C GLY A 27 69.41 -12.65 8.21
N LEU A 28 68.19 -13.21 8.26
CA LEU A 28 67.93 -14.64 8.47
C LEU A 28 67.98 -15.39 7.13
N ARG A 29 68.86 -16.39 7.02
CA ARG A 29 68.91 -17.30 5.87
C ARG A 29 68.65 -18.74 6.31
N MET A 30 67.52 -19.29 5.90
CA MET A 30 67.22 -20.72 6.08
C MET A 30 67.88 -21.53 4.97
N ILE A 31 68.62 -22.58 5.35
CA ILE A 31 69.34 -23.49 4.45
C ILE A 31 68.49 -24.74 4.19
N SER A 32 67.71 -25.18 5.18
CA SER A 32 66.77 -26.30 5.06
C SER A 32 65.56 -26.12 5.98
N GLU A 33 64.45 -26.80 5.69
CA GLU A 33 63.28 -26.77 6.57
C GLU A 33 63.54 -27.56 7.87
N PRO A 34 63.18 -27.01 9.05
CA PRO A 34 63.23 -27.77 10.29
C PRO A 34 62.24 -28.95 10.27
N GLN A 35 62.69 -30.14 10.63
CA GLN A 35 61.78 -31.26 10.93
C GLN A 35 61.01 -31.03 12.23
N TRP A 36 59.71 -31.24 12.15
CA TRP A 36 58.78 -31.27 13.29
C TRP A 36 58.31 -32.70 13.54
N ARG A 37 58.02 -33.02 14.81
CA ARG A 37 57.63 -34.38 15.23
C ARG A 37 56.37 -34.87 14.50
N ASP A 38 55.40 -33.99 14.29
CA ASP A 38 54.12 -34.28 13.65
C ASP A 38 54.07 -33.58 12.28
N ALA A 39 54.84 -34.08 11.32
CA ALA A 39 55.03 -33.47 10.00
C ALA A 39 53.78 -33.44 9.10
N GLN A 40 52.62 -33.96 9.55
CA GLN A 40 51.38 -33.97 8.75
C GLN A 40 50.70 -32.59 8.69
N ASP A 41 50.91 -31.71 9.68
CA ASP A 41 50.23 -30.41 9.79
C ASP A 41 51.14 -29.18 9.64
N GLY A 42 52.41 -29.37 9.25
CA GLY A 42 53.37 -28.28 9.03
C GLY A 42 54.02 -27.74 10.32
N VAL A 43 54.49 -26.48 10.29
CA VAL A 43 55.16 -25.81 11.44
C VAL A 43 54.15 -25.53 12.56
N PRO A 44 54.41 -25.92 13.82
CA PRO A 44 53.49 -25.65 14.92
C PRO A 44 53.39 -24.15 15.20
N VAL A 45 52.17 -23.64 15.23
CA VAL A 45 51.89 -22.23 15.47
C VAL A 45 51.61 -22.01 16.96
N SER A 46 52.51 -21.32 17.66
CA SER A 46 52.33 -20.92 19.06
C SER A 46 51.37 -19.73 19.17
N ARG A 47 50.07 -20.00 19.28
CA ARG A 47 49.02 -18.99 19.48
C ARG A 47 48.08 -19.36 20.61
N CYS A 48 47.64 -18.35 21.37
CA CYS A 48 46.68 -18.53 22.46
C CYS A 48 45.23 -18.58 21.95
N SER A 49 44.89 -17.69 21.03
CA SER A 49 43.55 -17.57 20.44
C SER A 49 43.62 -17.60 18.92
N THR A 50 42.62 -18.22 18.29
CA THR A 50 42.44 -18.17 16.83
C THR A 50 41.79 -16.86 16.40
N PRO A 51 41.97 -16.41 15.15
CA PRO A 51 41.20 -15.30 14.59
C PRO A 51 39.71 -15.55 14.75
N CYS A 52 38.96 -14.53 15.16
CA CYS A 52 37.52 -14.66 15.35
C CYS A 52 36.76 -14.88 14.04
N PRO A 53 35.65 -15.62 14.06
CA PRO A 53 34.75 -15.71 12.91
C PRO A 53 34.12 -14.34 12.60
N LYS A 54 33.52 -14.22 11.42
CA LYS A 54 32.80 -13.02 10.99
C LYS A 54 31.70 -12.65 12.00
N GLY A 55 31.47 -11.36 12.18
CA GLY A 55 30.46 -10.85 13.12
C GLY A 55 30.85 -10.93 14.60
N HIS A 56 32.12 -11.21 14.91
CA HIS A 56 32.60 -11.29 16.29
C HIS A 56 33.74 -10.31 16.55
N LEU A 57 33.71 -9.66 17.71
CA LEU A 57 34.79 -8.82 18.21
C LEU A 57 35.74 -9.63 19.12
N GLN A 58 36.99 -9.20 19.18
CA GLN A 58 38.04 -9.70 20.06
C GLN A 58 38.00 -8.95 21.38
N GLU A 59 37.56 -9.64 22.43
CA GLU A 59 37.62 -9.13 23.79
C GLU A 59 38.93 -9.60 24.43
N SER A 60 39.82 -8.65 24.72
CA SER A 60 41.13 -8.94 25.32
C SER A 60 40.96 -9.51 26.74
N THR A 61 41.71 -10.57 27.03
CA THR A 61 41.78 -11.15 28.39
C THR A 61 42.94 -10.52 29.18
N LEU A 62 43.19 -10.97 30.41
CA LEU A 62 44.33 -10.50 31.23
C LEU A 62 45.71 -10.67 30.55
N ASN A 63 45.83 -11.58 29.58
CA ASN A 63 47.07 -11.78 28.81
C ASN A 63 47.00 -11.02 27.47
N LEU A 64 48.02 -10.21 27.17
CA LEU A 64 48.10 -9.34 25.97
C LEU A 64 47.93 -10.07 24.62
N CYS A 65 48.20 -11.38 24.55
CA CYS A 65 48.11 -12.17 23.31
C CYS A 65 46.88 -13.10 23.24
N CYS A 66 45.99 -13.05 24.22
CA CYS A 66 44.82 -13.93 24.33
C CYS A 66 43.52 -13.11 24.31
N TRP A 67 42.61 -13.46 23.41
CA TRP A 67 41.29 -12.84 23.31
C TRP A 67 40.18 -13.90 23.27
N LYS A 68 38.98 -13.47 23.64
CA LYS A 68 37.74 -14.22 23.44
C LYS A 68 36.93 -13.59 22.31
N CYS A 69 36.30 -14.41 21.49
CA CYS A 69 35.40 -13.93 20.45
C CYS A 69 34.00 -13.72 21.04
N ILE A 70 33.47 -12.50 20.93
CA ILE A 70 32.13 -12.13 21.38
C ILE A 70 31.33 -11.72 20.15
N GLU A 71 30.13 -12.26 20.00
CA GLU A 71 29.22 -11.93 18.90
C GLU A 71 28.74 -10.49 19.00
N CYS A 72 28.80 -9.75 17.89
CA CYS A 72 28.17 -8.43 17.77
C CYS A 72 26.64 -8.57 17.71
N GLY A 73 25.90 -7.51 18.05
CA GLY A 73 24.44 -7.52 17.92
C GLY A 73 23.98 -7.65 16.45
N ASP A 74 22.72 -8.06 16.25
CA ASP A 74 22.14 -8.36 14.93
C ASP A 74 22.21 -7.19 13.94
N TYR A 75 22.22 -5.95 14.43
CA TYR A 75 22.24 -4.71 13.66
C TYR A 75 23.62 -4.02 13.66
N GLN A 76 24.66 -4.74 14.12
CA GLN A 76 26.01 -4.23 14.25
C GLN A 76 26.97 -4.87 13.25
N TYR A 77 27.98 -4.09 12.86
CA TYR A 77 29.11 -4.56 12.07
C TYR A 77 30.42 -4.36 12.83
N VAL A 78 31.43 -5.15 12.48
CA VAL A 78 32.77 -5.13 13.06
C VAL A 78 33.59 -4.01 12.39
N ALA A 79 33.51 -2.80 12.95
CA ALA A 79 34.28 -1.65 12.44
C ALA A 79 35.79 -1.81 12.69
N THR A 80 36.14 -2.43 13.81
CA THR A 80 37.52 -2.84 14.13
C THR A 80 37.49 -4.18 14.85
N PRO A 81 38.61 -4.94 14.89
CA PRO A 81 38.66 -6.21 15.61
C PRO A 81 38.22 -6.12 17.07
N TYR A 82 38.21 -4.93 17.69
CA TYR A 82 37.89 -4.73 19.11
C TYR A 82 36.56 -4.00 19.36
N ARG A 83 35.84 -3.61 18.31
CA ARG A 83 34.64 -2.76 18.45
C ARG A 83 33.63 -3.01 17.33
N CYS A 84 32.39 -3.27 17.73
CA CYS A 84 31.23 -3.24 16.85
C CYS A 84 30.60 -1.84 16.85
N LEU A 85 30.01 -1.45 15.72
CA LEU A 85 29.22 -0.24 15.58
C LEU A 85 27.85 -0.59 15.00
N ASP A 86 26.84 0.20 15.36
CA ASP A 86 25.48 0.07 14.82
C ASP A 86 25.45 0.56 13.36
N CYS A 87 24.66 -0.11 12.52
CA CYS A 87 24.34 0.39 11.19
C CYS A 87 23.39 1.61 11.28
N GLU A 88 23.50 2.51 10.29
CA GLU A 88 22.57 3.63 10.14
C GLU A 88 21.14 3.14 9.82
N GLU A 89 20.12 3.97 10.10
CA GLU A 89 18.74 3.64 9.76
C GLU A 89 18.58 3.33 8.27
N GLY A 90 17.96 2.18 7.96
CA GLY A 90 17.81 1.71 6.59
C GLY A 90 18.99 0.93 6.03
N MET A 91 20.02 0.68 6.83
CA MET A 91 21.12 -0.22 6.49
C MET A 91 21.13 -1.46 7.39
N TRP A 92 21.67 -2.56 6.86
CA TRP A 92 21.80 -3.84 7.55
C TRP A 92 23.23 -4.38 7.44
N PRO A 93 23.77 -5.06 8.46
CA PRO A 93 25.11 -5.65 8.37
C PRO A 93 25.22 -6.57 7.16
N ASN A 94 26.30 -6.40 6.39
CA ASN A 94 26.53 -7.23 5.21
C ASN A 94 26.89 -8.68 5.63
N ALA A 95 26.93 -9.60 4.66
CA ALA A 95 27.26 -11.01 4.93
C ALA A 95 28.66 -11.24 5.55
N ASN A 96 29.56 -10.25 5.45
CA ASN A 96 30.88 -10.29 6.04
C ASN A 96 30.94 -9.67 7.45
N HIS A 97 29.88 -8.97 7.86
CA HIS A 97 29.81 -8.13 9.05
C HIS A 97 30.97 -7.13 9.17
N ASP A 98 31.51 -6.64 8.04
CA ASP A 98 32.58 -5.63 7.99
C ASP A 98 32.07 -4.25 7.53
N GLY A 99 30.78 -4.16 7.19
CA GLY A 99 30.08 -2.94 6.84
C GLY A 99 28.57 -3.14 6.81
N CYS A 100 27.86 -2.11 6.34
CA CYS A 100 26.41 -2.12 6.22
C CYS A 100 25.99 -1.92 4.77
N ASP A 101 25.02 -2.70 4.31
CA ASP A 101 24.39 -2.58 2.99
C ASP A 101 23.00 -1.96 3.14
N SER A 102 22.55 -1.19 2.14
CA SER A 102 21.20 -0.61 2.14
C SER A 102 20.13 -1.69 2.04
N ILE A 103 19.13 -1.63 2.92
CA ILE A 103 17.99 -2.55 2.89
C ILE A 103 17.13 -2.21 1.66
N PRO A 104 16.78 -3.20 0.82
CA PRO A 104 15.91 -2.95 -0.32
C PRO A 104 14.52 -2.53 0.15
N GLN A 105 14.08 -1.36 -0.30
CA GLN A 105 12.73 -0.84 -0.05
C GLN A 105 11.67 -1.81 -0.57
N LYS A 106 10.82 -2.30 0.34
CA LYS A 106 9.59 -3.01 -0.03
C LYS A 106 8.49 -1.98 -0.27
N TYR A 107 7.65 -2.24 -1.25
CA TYR A 107 6.42 -1.48 -1.49
C TYR A 107 5.36 -2.49 -1.88
N LEU A 108 4.10 -2.04 -1.91
CA LEU A 108 3.01 -2.91 -2.32
C LEU A 108 3.23 -3.32 -3.78
N GLN A 109 3.64 -4.57 -4.00
CA GLN A 109 3.97 -5.04 -5.34
C GLN A 109 2.71 -5.54 -6.04
N TRP A 110 2.65 -5.31 -7.35
CA TRP A 110 1.56 -5.80 -8.19
C TRP A 110 1.53 -7.34 -8.25
N THR A 111 2.68 -7.96 -7.99
CA THR A 111 2.88 -9.41 -7.97
C THR A 111 2.42 -10.08 -6.67
N GLU A 112 2.10 -9.31 -5.63
CA GLU A 112 1.60 -9.86 -4.38
C GLU A 112 0.16 -10.36 -4.54
N THR A 113 -0.16 -11.52 -3.97
CA THR A 113 -1.47 -12.17 -4.14
C THR A 113 -2.64 -11.26 -3.79
N ALA A 114 -2.53 -10.46 -2.72
CA ALA A 114 -3.57 -9.52 -2.31
C ALA A 114 -3.79 -8.42 -3.36
N SER A 115 -2.70 -7.84 -3.90
CA SER A 115 -2.74 -6.85 -4.97
C SER A 115 -3.37 -7.43 -6.24
N ILE A 116 -3.04 -8.67 -6.62
CA ILE A 116 -3.62 -9.36 -7.77
C ILE A 116 -5.14 -9.50 -7.62
N ILE A 117 -5.62 -9.94 -6.45
CA ILE A 117 -7.06 -10.06 -6.18
C ILE A 117 -7.76 -8.71 -6.37
N VAL A 118 -7.21 -7.65 -5.78
CA VAL A 118 -7.77 -6.30 -5.89
C VAL A 118 -7.76 -5.79 -7.34
N MET A 119 -6.69 -6.02 -8.10
CA MET A 119 -6.60 -5.65 -9.52
C MET A 119 -7.63 -6.40 -10.38
N VAL A 120 -7.87 -7.69 -10.12
CA VAL A 120 -8.89 -8.48 -10.84
C VAL A 120 -10.28 -7.92 -10.56
N VAL A 121 -10.61 -7.66 -9.30
CA VAL A 121 -11.89 -7.06 -8.91
C VAL A 121 -12.05 -5.69 -9.57
N CYS A 122 -11.05 -4.82 -9.47
CA CYS A 122 -11.06 -3.49 -10.10
C CYS A 122 -11.27 -3.56 -11.61
N SER A 123 -10.52 -4.43 -12.30
CA SER A 123 -10.61 -4.61 -13.75
C SER A 123 -12.01 -5.09 -14.17
N PHE A 124 -12.59 -6.04 -13.41
CA PHE A 124 -13.94 -6.51 -13.65
C PHE A 124 -14.99 -5.40 -13.50
N VAL A 125 -14.89 -4.58 -12.45
CA VAL A 125 -15.81 -3.45 -12.24
C VAL A 125 -15.65 -2.42 -13.36
N MET A 126 -14.42 -2.04 -13.69
CA MET A 126 -14.13 -1.05 -14.74
C MET A 126 -14.66 -1.50 -16.13
N LEU A 127 -14.46 -2.77 -16.50
CA LEU A 127 -15.00 -3.35 -17.73
C LEU A 127 -16.54 -3.36 -17.72
N SER A 128 -17.14 -3.76 -16.59
CA SER A 128 -18.59 -3.75 -16.41
C SER A 128 -19.17 -2.34 -16.53
N THR A 129 -18.52 -1.33 -15.94
CA THR A 129 -18.91 0.08 -16.05
C THR A 129 -18.82 0.58 -17.48
N GLY A 130 -17.77 0.21 -18.23
CA GLY A 130 -17.64 0.50 -19.65
C GLY A 130 -18.79 -0.10 -20.47
N ALA A 131 -19.11 -1.38 -20.27
CA ALA A 131 -20.21 -2.05 -20.94
C ALA A 131 -21.57 -1.38 -20.64
N VAL A 132 -21.84 -1.07 -19.36
CA VAL A 132 -23.03 -0.34 -18.92
C VAL A 132 -23.12 1.03 -19.59
N ALA A 133 -22.02 1.77 -19.65
CA ALA A 133 -21.97 3.08 -20.31
C ALA A 133 -22.27 2.98 -21.80
N THR A 134 -21.68 2.01 -22.51
CA THR A 134 -21.95 1.76 -23.93
C THR A 134 -23.43 1.46 -24.20
N ILE A 135 -24.04 0.60 -23.38
CA ILE A 135 -25.48 0.29 -23.50
C ILE A 135 -26.31 1.55 -23.23
N TYR A 136 -25.99 2.33 -22.20
CA TYR A 136 -26.70 3.57 -21.89
C TYR A 136 -26.64 4.59 -23.02
N ILE A 137 -25.49 4.74 -23.69
CA ILE A 137 -25.33 5.60 -24.86
C ILE A 137 -26.16 5.07 -26.02
N ARG A 138 -26.12 3.76 -26.29
CA ARG A 138 -26.85 3.13 -27.40
C ARG A 138 -28.37 3.27 -27.28
N TYR A 139 -28.90 3.27 -26.07
CA TYR A 139 -30.33 3.35 -25.75
C TYR A 139 -30.74 4.69 -25.12
N ILE A 140 -29.95 5.75 -25.32
CA ILE A 140 -30.13 7.07 -24.69
C ILE A 140 -31.49 7.72 -25.00
N THR A 141 -32.15 7.31 -26.09
CA THR A 141 -33.45 7.81 -26.53
C THR A 141 -34.64 7.08 -25.90
N THR A 142 -34.44 5.94 -25.24
CA THR A 142 -35.52 5.16 -24.63
C THR A 142 -36.21 5.94 -23.49
N PRO A 143 -37.55 5.88 -23.36
CA PRO A 143 -38.29 6.61 -22.32
C PRO A 143 -37.78 6.33 -20.91
N LEU A 144 -37.42 5.07 -20.62
CA LEU A 144 -36.88 4.64 -19.33
C LEU A 144 -35.58 5.37 -18.95
N ILE A 145 -34.59 5.39 -19.85
CA ILE A 145 -33.31 6.07 -19.62
C ILE A 145 -33.50 7.59 -19.58
N LYS A 146 -34.37 8.12 -20.45
CA LYS A 146 -34.70 9.55 -20.51
C LYS A 146 -35.35 10.06 -19.21
N ALA A 147 -36.20 9.25 -18.57
CA ALA A 147 -36.88 9.60 -17.32
C ALA A 147 -35.95 9.55 -16.08
N SER A 148 -34.92 8.70 -16.11
CA SER A 148 -34.03 8.41 -14.97
C SER A 148 -32.92 9.44 -14.73
N SER A 149 -33.08 10.70 -15.17
CA SER A 149 -32.05 11.75 -15.10
C SER A 149 -30.71 11.28 -15.69
N ARG A 150 -30.65 11.13 -17.02
CA ARG A 150 -29.49 10.56 -17.76
C ARG A 150 -28.14 11.19 -17.38
N GLU A 151 -28.09 12.52 -17.23
CA GLU A 151 -26.84 13.24 -16.95
C GLU A 151 -26.23 12.80 -15.61
N LEU A 152 -27.04 12.69 -14.56
CA LEU A 152 -26.58 12.22 -13.25
C LEU A 152 -26.13 10.76 -13.30
N SER A 153 -26.76 9.94 -14.16
CA SER A 153 -26.36 8.55 -14.33
C SER A 153 -24.97 8.45 -14.97
N PHE A 154 -24.64 9.32 -15.93
CA PHE A 154 -23.28 9.42 -16.47
C PHE A 154 -22.27 9.96 -15.46
N VAL A 155 -22.66 10.92 -14.59
CA VAL A 155 -21.80 11.37 -13.49
C VAL A 155 -21.49 10.22 -12.53
N VAL A 156 -22.47 9.37 -12.18
CA VAL A 156 -22.22 8.18 -11.36
C VAL A 156 -21.25 7.21 -12.06
N LEU A 157 -21.45 6.94 -13.35
CA LEU A 157 -20.55 6.05 -14.11
C LEU A 157 -19.11 6.62 -14.17
N LEU A 158 -18.96 7.93 -14.35
CA LEU A 158 -17.67 8.60 -14.32
C LEU A 158 -17.02 8.48 -12.93
N GLY A 159 -17.79 8.71 -11.86
CA GLY A 159 -17.31 8.53 -10.50
C GLY A 159 -16.83 7.10 -10.21
N ILE A 160 -17.57 6.08 -10.69
CA ILE A 160 -17.15 4.67 -10.60
C ILE A 160 -15.84 4.44 -11.36
N LEU A 161 -15.68 4.98 -12.57
CA LEU A 161 -14.43 4.86 -13.33
C LEU A 161 -13.27 5.54 -12.60
N CYS A 162 -13.45 6.75 -12.06
CA CYS A 162 -12.43 7.45 -11.29
C CYS A 162 -12.03 6.68 -10.03
N ALA A 163 -13.02 6.20 -9.26
CA ALA A 163 -12.81 5.41 -8.05
C ALA A 163 -12.04 4.12 -8.37
N THR A 164 -12.53 3.32 -9.31
CA THR A 164 -11.87 2.05 -9.70
C THR A 164 -10.47 2.30 -10.25
N ALA A 165 -10.28 3.29 -11.14
CA ALA A 165 -8.96 3.62 -11.71
C ALA A 165 -7.94 4.04 -10.65
N SER A 166 -8.36 4.70 -9.56
CA SER A 166 -7.46 5.10 -8.47
C SER A 166 -6.79 3.91 -7.77
N THR A 167 -7.37 2.70 -7.86
CA THR A 167 -6.77 1.46 -7.37
C THR A 167 -5.37 1.23 -7.97
N PHE A 168 -5.17 1.53 -9.25
CA PHE A 168 -3.86 1.36 -9.88
C PHE A 168 -2.83 2.37 -9.37
N ALA A 169 -3.28 3.57 -8.97
CA ALA A 169 -2.41 4.57 -8.36
C ALA A 169 -1.98 4.14 -6.95
N VAL A 170 -2.91 3.63 -6.14
CA VAL A 170 -2.62 3.10 -4.78
C VAL A 170 -1.62 1.93 -4.84
N LEU A 171 -1.72 1.07 -5.85
CA LEU A 171 -0.80 -0.06 -6.02
C LEU A 171 0.53 0.34 -6.70
N ALA A 172 0.63 1.53 -7.30
CA ALA A 172 1.82 1.94 -8.02
C ALA A 172 2.97 2.28 -7.05
N LYS A 173 4.21 2.19 -7.54
CA LYS A 173 5.38 2.60 -6.74
C LYS A 173 5.20 4.07 -6.30
N PRO A 174 5.32 4.38 -5.00
CA PRO A 174 5.16 5.74 -4.52
C PRO A 174 6.14 6.70 -5.20
N THR A 175 5.58 7.75 -5.79
CA THR A 175 6.28 8.92 -6.33
C THR A 175 5.45 10.15 -5.97
N PRO A 176 5.98 11.37 -5.98
CA PRO A 176 5.19 12.56 -5.64
C PRO A 176 3.88 12.68 -6.45
N ILE A 177 3.91 12.31 -7.73
CA ILE A 177 2.72 12.33 -8.60
C ILE A 177 1.75 11.20 -8.23
N VAL A 178 2.26 9.98 -8.01
CA VAL A 178 1.42 8.84 -7.60
C VAL A 178 0.75 9.13 -6.26
N CYS A 179 1.49 9.65 -5.28
CA CYS A 179 0.95 10.01 -3.97
C CYS A 179 -0.10 11.12 -4.05
N ALA A 180 0.07 12.11 -4.95
CA ALA A 180 -0.97 13.11 -5.20
C ALA A 180 -2.26 12.47 -5.74
N ILE A 181 -2.14 11.55 -6.70
CA ILE A 181 -3.28 10.86 -7.32
C ILE A 181 -3.95 9.93 -6.31
N GLU A 182 -3.18 9.13 -5.58
CA GLU A 182 -3.66 8.21 -4.53
C GLU A 182 -4.44 8.94 -3.44
N ARG A 183 -4.00 10.14 -3.03
CA ARG A 183 -4.69 10.90 -1.98
C ARG A 183 -5.92 11.65 -2.47
N PHE A 184 -5.96 12.02 -3.76
CA PHE A 184 -7.04 12.81 -4.33
C PHE A 184 -8.14 11.96 -4.99
N MET A 185 -7.75 11.03 -5.86
CA MET A 185 -8.66 10.36 -6.78
C MET A 185 -9.65 9.39 -6.12
N PRO A 186 -9.30 8.61 -5.08
CA PRO A 186 -10.26 7.75 -4.39
C PRO A 186 -11.41 8.57 -3.77
N ALA A 187 -11.07 9.59 -2.98
CA ALA A 187 -12.06 10.45 -2.33
C ALA A 187 -12.90 11.22 -3.36
N PHE A 188 -12.26 11.78 -4.38
CA PHE A 188 -12.97 12.47 -5.46
C PHE A 188 -13.95 11.55 -6.21
N GLY A 189 -13.56 10.30 -6.51
CA GLY A 189 -14.40 9.32 -7.18
C GLY A 189 -15.62 8.94 -6.33
N VAL A 190 -15.39 8.62 -5.05
CA VAL A 190 -16.46 8.28 -4.10
C VAL A 190 -17.42 9.45 -3.92
N ALA A 191 -16.93 10.67 -3.77
CA ALA A 191 -17.75 11.87 -3.66
C ALA A 191 -18.58 12.11 -4.93
N THR A 192 -18.00 11.88 -6.12
CA THR A 192 -18.70 12.01 -7.40
C THR A 192 -19.90 11.06 -7.51
N ILE A 193 -19.72 9.81 -7.10
CA ILE A 193 -20.80 8.81 -7.05
C ILE A 193 -21.91 9.28 -6.10
N HIS A 194 -21.55 9.61 -4.86
CA HIS A 194 -22.53 9.90 -3.81
C HIS A 194 -23.18 11.27 -3.98
N ALA A 195 -22.49 12.29 -4.51
CA ALA A 195 -23.08 13.59 -4.84
C ALA A 195 -24.20 13.45 -5.89
N ALA A 196 -23.98 12.63 -6.92
CA ALA A 196 -24.97 12.38 -7.96
C ALA A 196 -26.14 11.55 -7.42
N ILE A 197 -25.88 10.51 -6.63
CA ILE A 197 -26.93 9.70 -5.97
C ILE A 197 -27.75 10.57 -5.02
N PHE A 198 -27.11 11.37 -4.16
CA PHE A 198 -27.77 12.33 -3.28
C PHE A 198 -28.71 13.25 -4.05
N THR A 199 -28.21 13.87 -5.13
CA THR A 199 -28.99 14.80 -5.94
C THR A 199 -30.20 14.10 -6.57
N LYS A 200 -30.02 12.85 -7.01
CA LYS A 200 -31.09 12.01 -7.55
C LYS A 200 -32.15 11.68 -6.50
N THR A 201 -31.73 11.26 -5.31
CA THR A 201 -32.63 10.92 -4.20
C THR A 201 -33.36 12.15 -3.66
N ASN A 202 -32.68 13.29 -3.54
CA ASN A 202 -33.29 14.57 -3.14
C ASN A 202 -34.36 15.03 -4.15
N ARG A 203 -34.12 14.85 -5.45
CA ARG A 203 -35.15 15.10 -6.48
C ARG A 203 -36.39 14.24 -6.22
N ILE A 204 -36.23 12.94 -6.00
CA ILE A 204 -37.33 12.00 -5.71
C ILE A 204 -38.08 12.44 -4.44
N ALA A 205 -37.36 12.73 -3.36
CA ALA A 205 -37.94 13.15 -2.09
C ALA A 205 -38.77 14.45 -2.22
N ARG A 206 -38.30 15.42 -3.01
CA ARG A 206 -39.06 16.64 -3.28
C ARG A 206 -40.30 16.39 -4.13
N ILE A 207 -40.26 15.45 -5.08
CA ILE A 207 -41.45 15.05 -5.86
C ILE A 207 -42.50 14.41 -4.94
N LEU A 208 -42.09 13.54 -4.01
CA LEU A 208 -42.99 12.94 -3.02
C LEU A 208 -43.61 13.98 -2.09
N ALA A 209 -42.79 14.89 -1.55
CA ALA A 209 -43.27 15.93 -0.64
C ALA A 209 -44.34 16.81 -1.29
N VAL A 210 -44.19 17.14 -2.58
CA VAL A 210 -45.19 17.89 -3.36
C VAL A 210 -46.48 17.08 -3.57
N LYS A 211 -46.38 15.75 -3.73
CA LYS A 211 -47.55 14.87 -3.90
C LYS A 211 -48.34 14.72 -2.59
N GLU A 212 -47.66 14.71 -1.44
CA GLU A 212 -48.29 14.62 -0.11
C GLU A 212 -48.89 15.95 0.34
N SER A 213 -48.25 17.08 0.03
CA SER A 213 -48.83 18.41 0.28
C SER A 213 -49.93 18.71 -0.75
N LYS A 214 -51.15 18.24 -0.50
CA LYS A 214 -52.34 18.46 -1.36
C LYS A 214 -52.71 19.94 -1.63
N MET A 215 -52.00 20.92 -1.10
CA MET A 215 -52.31 22.34 -1.26
C MET A 215 -51.03 23.18 -1.17
N PHE A 216 -50.98 24.25 -1.98
CA PHE A 216 -49.89 25.21 -2.20
C PHE A 216 -48.87 24.89 -3.31
N SER A 217 -49.06 25.62 -4.41
CA SER A 217 -48.21 25.84 -5.57
C SER A 217 -46.84 26.43 -5.21
N ARG A 218 -46.03 25.74 -4.39
CA ARG A 218 -44.64 26.14 -4.18
C ARG A 218 -43.91 25.92 -5.51
N LYS A 219 -43.56 27.02 -6.19
CA LYS A 219 -42.81 27.05 -7.47
C LYS A 219 -41.76 25.92 -7.48
N ARG A 220 -41.73 25.10 -8.55
CA ARG A 220 -40.75 24.02 -8.79
C ARG A 220 -39.32 24.59 -8.88
N ARG A 221 -38.75 25.09 -7.78
CA ARG A 221 -37.36 25.55 -7.72
C ARG A 221 -36.45 24.33 -7.69
N PHE A 222 -35.37 24.37 -8.47
CA PHE A 222 -34.32 23.34 -8.55
C PHE A 222 -34.73 21.95 -9.08
N MET A 223 -35.77 21.86 -9.91
CA MET A 223 -36.18 20.62 -10.59
C MET A 223 -35.57 20.43 -11.98
N SER A 224 -34.98 21.49 -12.56
CA SER A 224 -34.34 21.44 -13.88
C SER A 224 -33.07 20.58 -13.85
N THR A 225 -32.75 19.91 -14.96
CA THR A 225 -31.51 19.14 -15.15
C THR A 225 -30.28 20.01 -14.85
N THR A 226 -30.28 21.26 -15.31
CA THR A 226 -29.18 22.21 -15.05
C THR A 226 -28.99 22.45 -13.55
N SER A 227 -30.07 22.65 -12.80
CA SER A 227 -29.98 22.84 -11.35
C SER A 227 -29.51 21.59 -10.61
N GLN A 228 -29.82 20.40 -11.12
CA GLN A 228 -29.32 19.14 -10.54
C GLN A 228 -27.81 19.05 -10.74
N LEU A 229 -27.32 19.30 -11.96
CA LEU A 229 -25.89 19.28 -12.26
C LEU A 229 -25.11 20.33 -11.47
N VAL A 230 -25.66 21.53 -11.28
CA VAL A 230 -25.04 22.57 -10.44
C VAL A 230 -24.94 22.10 -8.99
N ILE A 231 -26.00 21.52 -8.41
CA ILE A 231 -25.96 20.99 -7.04
C ILE A 231 -24.91 19.88 -6.92
N THR A 232 -24.91 18.93 -7.86
CA THR A 232 -23.92 17.84 -7.89
C THR A 232 -22.49 18.39 -8.01
N GLY A 233 -22.26 19.36 -8.90
CA GLY A 233 -20.96 20.00 -9.09
C GLY A 233 -20.47 20.74 -7.83
N LEU A 234 -21.37 21.41 -7.11
CA LEU A 234 -21.01 22.08 -5.84
C LEU A 234 -20.62 21.08 -4.75
N LEU A 235 -21.27 19.92 -4.66
CA LEU A 235 -20.91 18.87 -3.71
C LEU A 235 -19.54 18.24 -4.07
N ILE A 236 -19.31 17.97 -5.36
CA ILE A 236 -18.01 17.47 -5.84
C ILE A 236 -16.90 18.49 -5.59
N LEU A 237 -17.17 19.78 -5.82
CA LEU A 237 -16.24 20.86 -5.53
C LEU A 237 -15.91 20.93 -4.04
N GLY A 238 -16.88 20.67 -3.16
CA GLY A 238 -16.64 20.53 -1.72
C GLY A 238 -15.57 19.49 -1.40
N GLN A 239 -15.69 18.28 -1.95
CA GLN A 239 -14.65 17.25 -1.79
C GLN A 239 -13.31 17.69 -2.38
N ALA A 240 -13.31 18.28 -3.58
CA ALA A 240 -12.07 18.72 -4.23
C ALA A 240 -11.33 19.76 -3.39
N ILE A 241 -12.05 20.67 -2.72
CA ILE A 241 -11.47 21.65 -1.77
C ILE A 241 -10.89 20.92 -0.55
N VAL A 242 -11.61 19.96 0.04
CA VAL A 242 -11.12 19.18 1.19
C VAL A 242 -9.82 18.44 0.83
N SER A 243 -9.83 17.65 -0.24
CA SER A 243 -8.66 16.90 -0.70
C SER A 243 -7.50 17.81 -1.12
N GLY A 244 -7.79 18.93 -1.81
CA GLY A 244 -6.78 19.90 -2.22
C GLY A 244 -6.14 20.63 -1.02
N THR A 245 -6.94 20.96 0.00
CA THR A 245 -6.42 21.57 1.23
C THR A 245 -5.53 20.59 1.99
N MET A 246 -5.91 19.31 2.07
CA MET A 246 -5.07 18.28 2.71
C MET A 246 -3.74 18.09 1.98
N LEU A 247 -3.74 18.11 0.64
CA LEU A 247 -2.52 18.08 -0.16
C LEU A 247 -1.64 19.33 -0.01
N ALA A 248 -2.24 20.48 0.31
CA ALA A 248 -1.49 21.72 0.53
C ALA A 248 -0.85 21.76 1.93
N ILE A 249 -1.54 21.24 2.95
CA ILE A 249 -1.01 21.14 4.33
C ILE A 249 0.10 20.09 4.39
N GLU A 250 -0.13 18.92 3.79
CA GLU A 250 0.83 17.83 3.72
C GLU A 250 1.19 17.54 2.26
N PRO A 251 2.27 18.15 1.73
CA PRO A 251 2.63 18.00 0.33
C PRO A 251 2.93 16.54 -0.01
N PRO A 252 2.51 16.06 -1.20
CA PRO A 252 2.69 14.68 -1.60
C PRO A 252 4.17 14.38 -1.84
N GLY A 253 4.70 13.40 -1.09
CA GLY A 253 6.06 12.89 -1.23
C GLY A 253 6.10 11.41 -0.91
N ALA A 254 7.13 10.71 -1.38
CA ALA A 254 7.41 9.34 -0.96
C ALA A 254 8.45 9.38 0.17
N GLN A 255 8.26 8.57 1.20
CA GLN A 255 9.16 8.48 2.34
C GLN A 255 9.37 7.03 2.76
N ASP A 256 10.53 6.77 3.36
CA ASP A 256 10.85 5.48 3.94
C ASP A 256 10.19 5.32 5.30
N PHE A 257 9.54 4.19 5.49
CA PHE A 257 8.89 3.77 6.71
C PHE A 257 9.57 2.52 7.25
N PHE A 258 10.15 2.66 8.44
CA PHE A 258 10.91 1.62 9.12
C PHE A 258 10.00 0.83 10.05
N ALA A 259 9.36 -0.22 9.52
CA ALA A 259 8.49 -1.08 10.32
C ALA A 259 9.29 -1.99 11.29
N ALA A 260 10.51 -2.35 10.91
CA ALA A 260 11.45 -3.12 11.71
C ALA A 260 12.90 -2.78 11.31
N PRO A 261 13.92 -3.08 12.14
CA PRO A 261 15.32 -2.77 11.82
C PRO A 261 15.82 -3.36 10.49
N ASN A 262 15.23 -4.46 10.04
CA ASN A 262 15.55 -5.15 8.78
C ASN A 262 14.49 -4.96 7.68
N GLN A 263 13.53 -4.06 7.85
CA GLN A 263 12.44 -3.84 6.90
C GLN A 263 12.19 -2.35 6.66
N VAL A 264 12.50 -1.91 5.44
CA VAL A 264 12.19 -0.57 4.94
C VAL A 264 11.03 -0.70 3.96
N SER A 265 9.96 0.06 4.19
CA SER A 265 8.83 0.17 3.27
C SER A 265 8.75 1.56 2.68
N LEU A 266 8.61 1.69 1.35
CA LEU A 266 8.37 2.97 0.71
C LEU A 266 6.87 3.26 0.71
N ILE A 267 6.46 4.36 1.36
CA ILE A 267 5.05 4.79 1.47
C ILE A 267 4.89 6.26 1.08
N CYS A 268 3.65 6.70 0.85
CA CYS A 268 3.36 8.12 0.71
C CYS A 268 3.41 8.84 2.07
N ASN A 269 4.02 10.02 2.10
CA ASN A 269 4.02 10.90 3.27
C ASN A 269 2.61 11.41 3.50
N THR A 270 1.90 10.81 4.45
CA THR A 270 0.53 11.14 4.81
C THR A 270 0.32 10.76 6.26
N SER A 271 -0.12 11.71 7.08
CA SER A 271 -0.50 11.38 8.45
C SER A 271 -1.82 10.61 8.49
N GLU A 272 -2.01 9.78 9.51
CA GLU A 272 -3.29 9.08 9.71
C GLU A 272 -4.47 10.06 9.80
N LEU A 273 -4.24 11.21 10.43
CA LEU A 273 -5.23 12.27 10.55
C LEU A 273 -5.58 12.85 9.18
N ALA A 274 -4.60 13.14 8.33
CA ALA A 274 -4.85 13.66 6.99
C ALA A 274 -5.57 12.65 6.09
N ASN A 275 -5.24 11.36 6.20
CA ASN A 275 -5.96 10.30 5.49
C ASN A 275 -7.43 10.24 5.91
N PHE A 276 -7.69 10.23 7.23
CA PHE A 276 -9.05 10.20 7.77
C PHE A 276 -9.84 11.47 7.43
N LEU A 277 -9.24 12.65 7.56
CA LEU A 277 -9.86 13.92 7.19
C LEU A 277 -10.15 14.02 5.70
N GLY A 278 -9.28 13.46 4.84
CA GLY A 278 -9.50 13.39 3.40
C GLY A 278 -10.78 12.64 3.02
N LEU A 279 -11.12 11.58 3.76
CA LEU A 279 -12.34 10.77 3.57
C LEU A 279 -13.55 11.25 4.38
N SER A 280 -13.37 12.20 5.30
CA SER A 280 -14.44 12.66 6.21
C SER A 280 -15.68 13.18 5.47
N TYR A 281 -15.47 13.88 4.35
CA TYR A 281 -16.55 14.41 3.53
C TYR A 281 -17.28 13.31 2.75
N ASP A 282 -16.60 12.24 2.33
CA ASP A 282 -17.23 11.06 1.74
C ASP A 282 -18.14 10.35 2.74
N PHE A 283 -17.67 10.15 3.98
CA PHE A 283 -18.50 9.58 5.04
C PHE A 283 -19.76 10.41 5.29
N LEU A 284 -19.62 11.73 5.30
CA LEU A 284 -20.76 12.64 5.43
C LEU A 284 -21.73 12.51 4.25
N LEU A 285 -21.23 12.45 3.01
CA LEU A 285 -22.06 12.26 1.82
C LEU A 285 -22.79 10.91 1.85
N ILE A 286 -22.13 9.82 2.22
CA ILE A 286 -22.73 8.49 2.35
C ILE A 286 -23.85 8.51 3.39
N LEU A 287 -23.61 9.12 4.55
CA LEU A 287 -24.62 9.27 5.60
C LEU A 287 -25.83 10.07 5.08
N LEU A 288 -25.60 11.22 4.45
CA LEU A 288 -26.65 12.05 3.88
C LEU A 288 -27.44 11.27 2.81
N CYS A 289 -26.77 10.60 1.89
CA CYS A 289 -27.42 9.75 0.89
C CYS A 289 -28.32 8.70 1.53
N THR A 290 -27.85 8.05 2.59
CA THR A 290 -28.58 7.01 3.32
C THR A 290 -29.82 7.58 4.00
N VAL A 291 -29.71 8.72 4.69
CA VAL A 291 -30.85 9.41 5.32
C VAL A 291 -31.93 9.74 4.29
N TRP A 292 -31.54 10.27 3.14
CA TRP A 292 -32.49 10.59 2.07
C TRP A 292 -33.07 9.32 1.43
N ALA A 293 -32.28 8.26 1.25
CA ALA A 293 -32.75 6.99 0.71
C ALA A 293 -33.84 6.37 1.60
N VAL A 294 -33.62 6.38 2.93
CA VAL A 294 -34.61 5.94 3.93
C VAL A 294 -35.87 6.79 3.84
N LYS A 295 -35.75 8.12 3.71
CA LYS A 295 -36.91 9.02 3.56
C LYS A 295 -37.73 8.71 2.31
N THR A 296 -37.08 8.26 1.24
CA THR A 296 -37.74 7.88 -0.02
C THR A 296 -38.15 6.40 -0.10
N ARG A 297 -38.05 5.61 0.98
CA ARG A 297 -38.35 4.17 0.93
C ARG A 297 -39.83 3.84 0.68
N ASN A 298 -40.73 4.75 1.06
CA ASN A 298 -42.19 4.56 0.96
C ASN A 298 -42.77 5.06 -0.38
N VAL A 299 -41.92 5.28 -1.41
CA VAL A 299 -42.40 5.66 -2.73
C VAL A 299 -43.33 4.55 -3.27
N PRO A 300 -44.51 4.88 -3.81
CA PRO A 300 -45.43 3.89 -4.36
C PRO A 300 -44.77 2.99 -5.42
N GLU A 301 -45.18 1.72 -5.47
CA GLU A 301 -44.54 0.60 -6.21
C GLU A 301 -44.23 0.90 -7.69
N ASN A 302 -44.91 1.86 -8.30
CA ASN A 302 -44.64 2.30 -9.67
C ASN A 302 -43.24 2.93 -9.86
N PHE A 303 -42.50 3.25 -8.81
CA PHE A 303 -41.12 3.79 -8.89
C PHE A 303 -40.09 2.85 -8.22
N ASN A 304 -39.86 1.69 -8.84
CA ASN A 304 -38.84 0.71 -8.43
C ASN A 304 -37.41 1.27 -8.28
N GLU A 305 -37.14 2.46 -8.84
CA GLU A 305 -35.83 3.12 -8.75
C GLU A 305 -35.43 3.53 -7.33
N ALA A 306 -36.36 4.04 -6.50
CA ALA A 306 -36.03 4.48 -5.14
C ALA A 306 -35.61 3.31 -4.24
N LYS A 307 -36.25 2.14 -4.43
CA LYS A 307 -35.93 0.91 -3.70
C LYS A 307 -34.50 0.43 -4.01
N MET A 308 -34.13 0.44 -5.29
CA MET A 308 -32.77 0.05 -5.72
C MET A 308 -31.70 1.03 -5.22
N ILE A 309 -32.01 2.33 -5.15
CA ILE A 309 -31.13 3.32 -4.51
C ILE A 309 -30.94 2.99 -3.02
N GLY A 310 -32.02 2.64 -2.32
CA GLY A 310 -31.95 2.18 -0.93
C GLY A 310 -30.98 1.01 -0.75
N PHE A 311 -31.13 -0.05 -1.55
CA PHE A 311 -30.23 -1.21 -1.46
C PHE A 311 -28.77 -0.86 -1.75
N ALA A 312 -28.50 -0.03 -2.76
CA ALA A 312 -27.15 0.44 -3.03
C ALA A 312 -26.54 1.18 -1.82
N MET A 313 -27.30 2.09 -1.19
CA MET A 313 -26.82 2.86 -0.05
C MET A 313 -26.62 2.00 1.21
N TYR A 314 -27.51 1.06 1.48
CA TYR A 314 -27.34 0.13 2.61
C TYR A 314 -26.10 -0.75 2.43
N ALA A 315 -25.88 -1.28 1.22
CA ALA A 315 -24.68 -2.05 0.91
C ALA A 315 -23.41 -1.20 1.07
N THR A 316 -23.40 0.03 0.55
CA THR A 316 -22.30 0.98 0.74
C THR A 316 -22.01 1.20 2.22
N VAL A 317 -23.01 1.51 3.05
CA VAL A 317 -22.79 1.77 4.49
C VAL A 317 -22.14 0.56 5.18
N VAL A 318 -22.62 -0.65 4.91
CA VAL A 318 -22.04 -1.88 5.49
C VAL A 318 -20.57 -2.05 5.08
N ILE A 319 -20.25 -1.84 3.80
CA ILE A 319 -18.89 -1.96 3.27
C ILE A 319 -17.96 -0.91 3.91
N TRP A 320 -18.40 0.34 4.03
CA TRP A 320 -17.58 1.42 4.60
C TRP A 320 -17.41 1.30 6.11
N ILE A 321 -18.40 0.76 6.84
CA ILE A 321 -18.23 0.39 8.26
C ILE A 321 -17.20 -0.73 8.41
N ALA A 322 -17.24 -1.75 7.55
CA ALA A 322 -16.25 -2.83 7.56
C ALA A 322 -14.84 -2.31 7.26
N TYR A 323 -14.69 -1.40 6.29
CA TYR A 323 -13.44 -0.70 6.03
C TYR A 323 -12.92 0.04 7.27
N LEU A 324 -13.78 0.82 7.93
CA LEU A 324 -13.40 1.58 9.12
C LEU A 324 -12.92 0.65 10.26
N ALA A 325 -13.57 -0.50 10.43
CA ALA A 325 -13.14 -1.51 11.40
C ALA A 325 -11.73 -2.06 11.09
N VAL A 326 -11.44 -2.33 9.82
CA VAL A 326 -10.10 -2.78 9.41
C VAL A 326 -9.07 -1.66 9.55
N TYR A 327 -9.43 -0.43 9.21
CA TYR A 327 -8.56 0.75 9.33
C TYR A 327 -8.06 0.95 10.77
N CYS A 328 -8.95 0.77 11.75
CA CYS A 328 -8.61 0.85 13.17
C CYS A 328 -7.87 -0.38 13.70
N GLY A 329 -8.04 -1.56 13.06
CA GLY A 329 -7.49 -2.82 13.55
C GLY A 329 -6.13 -3.22 12.96
N SER A 330 -5.71 -2.66 11.83
CA SER A 330 -4.50 -3.09 11.12
C SER A 330 -3.90 -1.95 10.30
N GLU A 331 -2.67 -1.52 10.62
CA GLU A 331 -1.95 -0.50 9.85
C GLU A 331 -1.48 -1.01 8.48
N ARG A 332 -1.07 -2.28 8.39
CA ARG A 332 -0.46 -2.88 7.19
C ARG A 332 -1.39 -3.03 5.99
N ASN A 333 -2.70 -3.06 6.22
CA ASN A 333 -3.70 -3.46 5.21
C ASN A 333 -4.64 -2.31 4.82
N ARG A 334 -4.34 -1.07 5.21
CA ARG A 334 -5.27 0.08 5.07
C ARG A 334 -5.54 0.41 3.61
N GLU A 335 -4.51 0.45 2.78
CA GLU A 335 -4.55 0.80 1.36
C GLU A 335 -5.30 -0.25 0.54
N LEU A 336 -4.96 -1.54 0.76
CA LEU A 336 -5.65 -2.68 0.15
C LEU A 336 -7.12 -2.74 0.54
N SER A 337 -7.43 -2.49 1.82
CA SER A 337 -8.80 -2.51 2.33
C SER A 337 -9.63 -1.35 1.78
N LEU A 338 -9.04 -0.15 1.63
CA LEU A 338 -9.68 0.99 0.98
C LEU A 338 -10.01 0.67 -0.48
N CYS A 339 -9.04 0.11 -1.22
CA CYS A 339 -9.25 -0.32 -2.60
C CYS A 339 -10.40 -1.32 -2.71
N LEU A 340 -10.40 -2.36 -1.87
CA LEU A 340 -11.45 -3.38 -1.88
C LEU A 340 -12.81 -2.77 -1.55
N ALA A 341 -12.90 -1.96 -0.50
CA ALA A 341 -14.15 -1.31 -0.08
C ALA A 341 -14.72 -0.42 -1.19
N MET A 342 -13.88 0.39 -1.83
CA MET A 342 -14.27 1.27 -2.93
C MET A 342 -14.73 0.50 -4.17
N ASN A 343 -14.00 -0.55 -4.58
CA ASN A 343 -14.36 -1.36 -5.74
C ASN A 343 -15.65 -2.16 -5.51
N VAL A 344 -15.80 -2.80 -4.35
CA VAL A 344 -17.01 -3.55 -4.00
C VAL A 344 -18.21 -2.60 -3.87
N SER A 345 -18.04 -1.43 -3.24
CA SER A 345 -19.10 -0.41 -3.15
C SER A 345 -19.51 0.08 -4.55
N SER A 346 -18.54 0.36 -5.43
CA SER A 346 -18.79 0.76 -6.82
C SER A 346 -19.54 -0.32 -7.60
N PHE A 347 -19.18 -1.59 -7.42
CA PHE A 347 -19.89 -2.72 -8.01
C PHE A 347 -21.34 -2.81 -7.53
N MET A 348 -21.59 -2.65 -6.23
CA MET A 348 -22.95 -2.66 -5.68
C MET A 348 -23.81 -1.52 -6.24
N VAL A 349 -23.24 -0.32 -6.39
CA VAL A 349 -23.89 0.80 -7.04
C VAL A 349 -24.23 0.48 -8.50
N LEU A 350 -23.28 -0.10 -9.25
CA LEU A 350 -23.49 -0.52 -10.64
C LEU A 350 -24.62 -1.56 -10.74
N MET A 351 -24.55 -2.59 -9.90
CA MET A 351 -25.48 -3.71 -9.86
C MET A 351 -26.90 -3.23 -9.56
N PHE A 352 -27.11 -2.50 -8.47
CA PHE A 352 -28.47 -2.12 -8.08
C PHE A 352 -29.05 -0.98 -8.95
N LEU A 353 -28.26 0.00 -9.35
CA LEU A 353 -28.80 1.19 -10.03
C LEU A 353 -28.95 1.04 -11.55
N PHE A 354 -28.13 0.21 -12.19
CA PHE A 354 -28.03 0.13 -13.65
C PHE A 354 -28.51 -1.21 -14.21
N ILE A 355 -28.15 -2.34 -13.60
CA ILE A 355 -28.53 -3.67 -14.13
C ILE A 355 -30.04 -3.84 -14.30
N PRO A 356 -30.91 -3.47 -13.33
CA PRO A 356 -32.36 -3.59 -13.52
C PRO A 356 -32.89 -2.81 -14.73
N LYS A 357 -32.29 -1.65 -15.04
CA LYS A 357 -32.69 -0.82 -16.18
C LYS A 357 -32.20 -1.41 -17.49
N ILE A 358 -30.95 -1.89 -17.51
CA ILE A 358 -30.40 -2.58 -18.68
C ILE A 358 -31.19 -3.84 -18.99
N TYR A 359 -31.55 -4.60 -17.96
CA TYR A 359 -32.37 -5.79 -18.11
C TYR A 359 -33.72 -5.48 -18.78
N ILE A 360 -34.41 -4.43 -18.32
CA ILE A 360 -35.67 -3.98 -18.94
C ILE A 360 -35.44 -3.52 -20.39
N VAL A 361 -34.40 -2.72 -20.65
CA VAL A 361 -34.12 -2.18 -21.99
C VAL A 361 -33.80 -3.27 -23.01
N LEU A 362 -33.08 -4.32 -22.61
CA LEU A 362 -32.64 -5.39 -23.51
C LEU A 362 -33.67 -6.52 -23.67
N PHE A 363 -34.28 -6.97 -22.56
CA PHE A 363 -35.12 -8.17 -22.55
C PHE A 363 -36.61 -7.90 -22.47
N HIS A 364 -37.01 -6.69 -22.05
CA HIS A 364 -38.42 -6.31 -21.92
C HIS A 364 -38.71 -4.94 -22.55
N PRO A 365 -38.40 -4.75 -23.86
CA PRO A 365 -38.62 -3.47 -24.54
C PRO A 365 -40.07 -3.00 -24.49
N GLU A 366 -41.04 -3.91 -24.35
CA GLU A 366 -42.46 -3.62 -24.18
C GLU A 366 -42.79 -2.80 -22.92
N LYS A 367 -41.89 -2.80 -21.92
CA LYS A 367 -42.04 -2.02 -20.68
C LYS A 367 -41.42 -0.62 -20.79
N ASN A 368 -40.81 -0.26 -21.93
CA ASN A 368 -40.21 1.06 -22.18
C ASN A 368 -41.23 2.06 -22.76
N VAL A 369 -42.36 2.27 -22.08
CA VAL A 369 -43.40 3.24 -22.50
C VAL A 369 -43.20 4.60 -21.84
#